data_AF-A0A973IQU1-F1
#
_entry.id   AF-A0A973IQU1-F1
#
_cell.length_a   1.000
_cell.length_b   1.000
_cell.length_c   1.000
_cell.angle_alpha   90.00
_cell.angle_beta   90.00
_cell.angle_gamma   90.00
#
_symmetry.space_group_name_H-M   'P 1'
#
loop_
_entity.id
_entity.type
_entity.pdbx_description
1 polymer ?
#
loop_
_entity_poly.entity_id
_entity_poly.type
_entity_poly.pdbx_seq_one_letter_code
_entity_poly.pdbx_strand_id
1 'polypeptide(L)'
;MKTVGKYEIRGLLGRGGMGIVYRARLPVIEKIVALKILAPHPTLVDLLGEEELVGRFTSEASAMASLRHPNVVDVLDFDWCSGRPFFTMEHYYQSLGTILGEGGRAEYPSRILSLDRCVSCMRQLLQGLSRLHRAGLVHRDIKPHNLLITEEDRLKIGDFGLSKLRGESYRGPSQLVVGSPYYAAPEQERDPDRVDHRADLYSAGVVLHRMLTGLLPEEGISKPSELHPDADCQWDAFVAEAIHPDREKRFPGAEAMMERLEDLQKEWEKKKTEMCRSEVEEPRREKALSTVVLLRNRPVKTGPRHAREVFACDDLWRPLKYIENSFEHEDGSPVVIDRATGLAWQRAGSPDPLRWPEIRAYVKSLNEQRYGGLDQWRLPTVDELCSLLKPVFHLDRHCIEDLFDRGRKWLWSSDLRSYTSAWYVNTELGFVGSGDFTCHYHVRAVCSRQG
;
A
#
# COMPACT_ATOMS: atom_id res chain seq x y z
N MET A 1 -3.09 -27.78 8.32
CA MET A 1 -3.80 -28.06 7.06
C MET A 1 -2.83 -27.85 5.91
N LYS A 2 -2.58 -28.86 5.07
CA LYS A 2 -1.63 -28.74 3.94
C LYS A 2 -2.32 -28.27 2.65
N THR A 3 -3.59 -28.62 2.46
CA THR A 3 -4.39 -28.28 1.27
C THR A 3 -5.84 -27.96 1.65
N VAL A 4 -6.52 -27.15 0.84
CA VAL A 4 -7.99 -26.96 0.80
C VAL A 4 -8.42 -27.26 -0.63
N GLY A 5 -9.18 -28.34 -0.85
CA GLY A 5 -9.47 -28.83 -2.21
C GLY A 5 -8.18 -29.03 -3.01
N LYS A 6 -8.12 -28.45 -4.22
CA LYS A 6 -6.94 -28.45 -5.11
C LYS A 6 -5.84 -27.45 -4.70
N TYR A 7 -6.09 -26.58 -3.72
CA TYR A 7 -5.19 -25.48 -3.38
C TYR A 7 -4.22 -25.87 -2.27
N GLU A 8 -2.93 -25.56 -2.46
CA GLU A 8 -1.90 -25.74 -1.44
C GLU A 8 -1.77 -24.53 -0.54
N ILE A 9 -1.85 -24.72 0.77
CA ILE A 9 -1.79 -23.62 1.73
C ILE A 9 -0.34 -23.18 1.93
N ARG A 10 -0.09 -21.89 1.70
CA ARG A 10 1.24 -21.25 1.80
C ARG A 10 1.40 -20.36 3.03
N GLY A 11 0.31 -19.95 3.66
CA GLY A 11 0.34 -19.14 4.87
C GLY A 11 -1.03 -18.63 5.28
N LEU A 12 -1.13 -18.16 6.53
CA LEU A 12 -2.31 -17.47 7.04
C LEU A 12 -2.21 -15.98 6.66
N LEU A 13 -3.26 -15.43 6.05
CA LEU A 13 -3.38 -13.99 5.78
C LEU A 13 -4.18 -13.28 6.86
N GLY A 14 -5.23 -13.92 7.37
CA GLY A 14 -6.06 -13.34 8.43
C GLY A 14 -7.09 -14.32 8.99
N ARG A 15 -7.62 -14.01 10.17
CA ARG A 15 -8.77 -14.69 10.77
C ARG A 15 -9.82 -13.65 11.13
N GLY A 16 -11.05 -13.86 10.70
CA GLY A 16 -12.21 -13.05 11.06
C GLY A 16 -13.29 -13.91 11.72
N GLY A 17 -14.43 -13.29 12.05
CA GLY A 17 -15.53 -13.96 12.76
C GLY A 17 -16.19 -15.08 11.96
N MET A 18 -16.35 -14.90 10.64
CA MET A 18 -16.96 -15.89 9.76
C MET A 18 -15.96 -16.84 9.10
N GLY A 19 -14.66 -16.61 9.18
CA GLY A 19 -13.74 -17.49 8.47
C GLY A 19 -12.27 -17.14 8.56
N ILE A 20 -11.49 -17.95 7.85
CA ILE A 20 -10.04 -17.83 7.79
C ILE A 20 -9.63 -17.57 6.35
N VAL A 21 -8.74 -16.60 6.17
CA VAL A 21 -8.15 -16.28 4.87
C VAL A 21 -6.73 -16.82 4.82
N TYR A 22 -6.46 -17.68 3.85
CA TYR A 22 -5.16 -18.26 3.58
C TYR A 22 -4.59 -17.68 2.29
N ARG A 23 -3.26 -17.56 2.24
CA ARG A 23 -2.55 -17.54 0.98
C ARG A 23 -2.46 -18.97 0.50
N ALA A 24 -2.93 -19.22 -0.70
CA ALA A 24 -2.89 -20.53 -1.30
C ALA A 24 -2.28 -20.48 -2.70
N ARG A 25 -1.75 -21.62 -3.15
CA ARG A 25 -1.21 -21.81 -4.48
C ARG A 25 -2.11 -22.79 -5.22
N LEU A 26 -2.56 -22.41 -6.41
CA LEU A 26 -3.16 -23.34 -7.35
C LEU A 26 -2.04 -24.10 -8.08
N PRO A 27 -1.91 -25.43 -7.89
CA PRO A 27 -0.87 -26.23 -8.53
C PRO A 27 -0.98 -26.20 -10.07
N VAL A 28 0.06 -26.67 -10.75
CA VAL A 28 0.20 -26.68 -12.23
C VAL A 28 0.49 -25.31 -12.84
N ILE A 29 -0.35 -24.30 -12.58
CA ILE A 29 -0.14 -22.94 -13.12
C ILE A 29 0.60 -22.00 -12.16
N GLU A 30 0.94 -22.50 -10.96
CA GLU A 30 1.72 -21.77 -9.94
C GLU A 30 1.08 -20.45 -9.48
N LYS A 31 -0.22 -20.25 -9.71
CA LYS A 31 -0.93 -19.01 -9.38
C LYS A 31 -1.16 -18.91 -7.87
N ILE A 32 -0.78 -17.79 -7.28
CA ILE A 32 -1.10 -17.46 -5.88
C ILE A 32 -2.48 -16.81 -5.81
N VAL A 33 -3.29 -17.25 -4.85
CA VAL A 33 -4.65 -16.77 -4.58
C VAL A 33 -4.84 -16.54 -3.09
N ALA A 34 -5.78 -15.65 -2.73
CA ALA A 34 -6.30 -15.59 -1.38
C ALA A 34 -7.51 -16.51 -1.30
N LEU A 35 -7.53 -17.41 -0.32
CA LEU A 35 -8.58 -18.41 -0.13
C LEU A 35 -9.27 -18.13 1.20
N LYS A 36 -10.55 -17.75 1.16
CA LYS A 36 -11.39 -17.57 2.34
C LYS A 36 -12.19 -18.86 2.53
N ILE A 37 -12.07 -19.49 3.70
CA ILE A 37 -12.85 -20.68 4.09
C ILE A 37 -13.77 -20.32 5.25
N LEU A 38 -15.02 -20.78 5.18
CA LEU A 38 -15.99 -20.64 6.27
C LEU A 38 -15.48 -21.43 7.48
N ALA A 39 -15.22 -20.72 8.56
CA ALA A 39 -14.72 -21.27 9.81
C ALA A 39 -15.19 -20.40 10.98
N PRO A 40 -16.52 -20.35 11.21
CA PRO A 40 -17.10 -19.48 12.21
C PRO A 40 -16.70 -19.90 13.64
N HIS A 41 -16.64 -18.92 14.53
CA HIS A 41 -16.50 -19.20 15.96
C HIS A 41 -17.75 -19.95 16.48
N PRO A 42 -17.63 -20.91 17.42
CA PRO A 42 -18.77 -21.67 17.94
C PRO A 42 -19.94 -20.77 18.40
N THR A 43 -19.64 -19.67 19.09
CA THR A 43 -20.64 -18.68 19.53
C THR A 43 -21.46 -18.06 18.39
N LEU A 44 -20.87 -17.90 17.20
CA LEU A 44 -21.61 -17.41 16.03
C LEU A 44 -22.52 -18.49 15.44
N VAL A 45 -22.10 -19.75 15.51
CA VAL A 45 -22.92 -20.90 15.11
C VAL A 45 -24.13 -21.02 16.04
N ASP A 46 -23.94 -20.87 17.34
CA ASP A 46 -25.03 -20.92 18.33
C ASP A 46 -26.03 -19.78 18.15
N LEU A 47 -25.58 -18.60 17.69
CA LEU A 47 -26.42 -17.41 17.52
C LEU A 47 -27.24 -17.46 16.22
N LEU A 48 -26.59 -17.81 15.10
CA LEU A 48 -27.17 -17.66 13.76
C LEU A 48 -27.55 -18.99 13.10
N GLY A 49 -26.98 -20.10 13.54
CA GLY A 49 -27.10 -21.40 12.88
C GLY A 49 -26.13 -21.58 11.71
N GLU A 50 -25.73 -22.83 11.46
CA GLU A 50 -24.75 -23.17 10.43
C GLU A 50 -25.27 -22.92 9.00
N GLU A 51 -26.53 -23.22 8.72
CA GLU A 51 -27.16 -23.00 7.40
C GLU A 51 -27.20 -21.52 7.02
N GLU A 52 -27.55 -20.64 7.96
CA GLU A 52 -27.57 -19.20 7.74
C GLU A 52 -26.16 -18.66 7.48
N LEU A 53 -25.15 -19.15 8.21
CA LEU A 53 -23.75 -18.77 8.01
C LEU A 53 -23.24 -19.21 6.61
N VAL A 54 -23.59 -20.41 6.17
CA VAL A 54 -23.30 -20.91 4.82
C VAL A 54 -24.02 -20.06 3.76
N GLY A 55 -25.30 -19.76 3.97
CA GLY A 55 -26.11 -18.94 3.06
C GLY A 55 -25.51 -17.55 2.88
N ARG A 56 -25.11 -16.90 3.98
CA ARG A 56 -24.42 -15.59 3.96
C ARG A 56 -23.07 -15.66 3.26
N PHE A 57 -22.26 -16.66 3.58
CA PHE A 57 -20.95 -16.85 2.95
C PHE A 57 -21.04 -17.05 1.44
N THR A 58 -22.03 -17.83 1.00
CA THR A 58 -22.31 -18.07 -0.42
C THR A 58 -22.83 -16.82 -1.10
N SER A 59 -23.70 -16.06 -0.43
CA SER A 59 -24.24 -14.79 -0.95
C SER A 59 -23.15 -13.73 -1.09
N GLU A 60 -22.22 -13.64 -0.13
CA GLU A 60 -21.03 -12.77 -0.22
C GLU A 60 -20.21 -13.10 -1.47
N ALA A 61 -19.83 -14.37 -1.63
CA ALA A 61 -19.03 -14.79 -2.78
C ALA A 61 -19.76 -14.55 -4.11
N SER A 62 -21.06 -14.85 -4.19
CA SER A 62 -21.85 -14.63 -5.40
C SER A 62 -22.01 -13.14 -5.73
N ALA A 63 -22.26 -12.30 -4.72
CA ALA A 63 -22.39 -10.87 -4.90
C ALA A 63 -21.08 -10.29 -5.44
N MET A 64 -19.95 -10.64 -4.84
CA MET A 64 -18.63 -10.22 -5.30
C MET A 64 -18.31 -10.72 -6.71
N ALA A 65 -18.58 -12.00 -7.02
CA ALA A 65 -18.32 -12.58 -8.34
C ALA A 65 -19.13 -11.92 -9.47
N SER A 66 -20.29 -11.34 -9.16
CA SER A 66 -21.12 -10.60 -10.13
C SER A 66 -20.55 -9.21 -10.46
N LEU A 67 -19.59 -8.72 -9.68
CA LEU A 67 -18.97 -7.42 -9.87
C LEU A 67 -17.67 -7.60 -10.64
N ARG A 68 -17.50 -6.83 -11.72
CA ARG A 68 -16.22 -6.65 -12.38
C ARG A 68 -15.87 -5.17 -12.39
N HIS A 69 -14.77 -4.82 -11.75
CA HIS A 69 -14.32 -3.44 -11.65
C HIS A 69 -12.81 -3.37 -11.37
N PRO A 70 -12.06 -2.45 -11.99
CA PRO A 70 -10.61 -2.34 -11.76
C PRO A 70 -10.24 -2.10 -10.30
N ASN A 71 -11.13 -1.49 -9.51
CA ASN A 71 -10.91 -1.17 -8.09
C ASN A 71 -11.65 -2.08 -7.10
N VAL A 72 -12.11 -3.24 -7.53
CA VAL A 72 -12.68 -4.28 -6.65
C VAL A 72 -11.91 -5.59 -6.92
N VAL A 73 -11.68 -6.37 -5.86
CA VAL A 73 -11.06 -7.69 -5.98
C VAL A 73 -12.03 -8.67 -6.66
N ASP A 74 -11.55 -9.42 -7.64
CA ASP A 74 -12.36 -10.44 -8.32
C ASP A 74 -12.35 -11.77 -7.54
N VAL A 75 -13.52 -12.41 -7.47
CA VAL A 75 -13.67 -13.80 -7.04
C VAL A 75 -13.36 -14.73 -8.22
N LEU A 76 -12.49 -15.71 -7.99
CA LEU A 76 -11.93 -16.59 -9.01
C LEU A 76 -12.58 -17.97 -9.03
N ASP A 77 -12.95 -18.51 -7.87
CA ASP A 77 -13.53 -19.85 -7.73
C ASP A 77 -14.34 -19.95 -6.43
N PHE A 78 -15.33 -20.85 -6.39
CA PHE A 78 -16.11 -21.20 -5.20
C PHE A 78 -16.32 -22.71 -5.18
N ASP A 79 -16.01 -23.36 -4.05
CA ASP A 79 -16.09 -24.81 -3.94
C ASP A 79 -16.22 -25.25 -2.48
N TRP A 80 -16.30 -26.55 -2.24
CA TRP A 80 -16.44 -27.17 -0.93
C TRP A 80 -15.25 -28.07 -0.62
N CYS A 81 -14.79 -28.05 0.63
CA CYS A 81 -13.78 -28.98 1.11
C CYS A 81 -14.13 -29.43 2.53
N SER A 82 -14.20 -30.74 2.74
CA SER A 82 -14.48 -31.34 4.06
C SER A 82 -15.74 -30.76 4.72
N GLY A 83 -16.81 -30.58 3.95
CA GLY A 83 -18.09 -30.05 4.43
C GLY A 83 -18.13 -28.54 4.66
N ARG A 84 -17.08 -27.79 4.29
CA ARG A 84 -17.03 -26.33 4.44
C ARG A 84 -16.91 -25.63 3.10
N PRO A 85 -17.71 -24.60 2.81
CA PRO A 85 -17.54 -23.80 1.61
C PRO A 85 -16.28 -22.92 1.73
N PHE A 86 -15.65 -22.68 0.59
CA PHE A 86 -14.57 -21.73 0.45
C PHE A 86 -14.66 -21.04 -0.91
N PHE A 87 -14.07 -19.87 -1.02
CA PHE A 87 -13.86 -19.21 -2.30
C PHE A 87 -12.45 -18.66 -2.40
N THR A 88 -12.00 -18.47 -3.64
CA THR A 88 -10.71 -17.87 -3.94
C THR A 88 -10.88 -16.53 -4.62
N MET A 89 -9.94 -15.63 -4.36
CA MET A 89 -9.91 -14.28 -4.90
C MET A 89 -8.48 -13.92 -5.31
N GLU A 90 -8.35 -12.85 -6.08
CA GLU A 90 -7.03 -12.30 -6.41
C GLU A 90 -6.22 -12.02 -5.14
N HIS A 91 -4.92 -12.34 -5.19
CA HIS A 91 -4.00 -12.06 -4.10
C HIS A 91 -3.09 -10.91 -4.47
N TYR A 92 -2.97 -9.95 -3.56
CA TYR A 92 -1.99 -8.87 -3.65
C TYR A 92 -1.15 -8.84 -2.38
N TYR A 93 0.14 -8.59 -2.54
CA TYR A 93 1.09 -8.60 -1.43
C TYR A 93 1.07 -7.31 -0.60
N GLN A 94 0.59 -6.22 -1.19
CA GLN A 94 0.60 -4.90 -0.58
C GLN A 94 -0.83 -4.46 -0.28
N SER A 95 -0.97 -3.72 0.82
CA SER A 95 -2.17 -3.00 1.18
C SER A 95 -1.80 -1.58 1.57
N LEU A 96 -2.78 -0.67 1.54
CA LEU A 96 -2.57 0.71 2.00
C LEU A 96 -2.08 0.73 3.45
N GLY A 97 -2.52 -0.21 4.30
CA GLY A 97 -2.00 -0.35 5.67
C GLY A 97 -0.49 -0.61 5.70
N THR A 98 0.00 -1.49 4.82
CA THR A 98 1.44 -1.77 4.69
C THR A 98 2.20 -0.56 4.12
N ILE A 99 1.58 0.18 3.21
CA ILE A 99 2.11 1.43 2.65
C ILE A 99 2.17 2.55 3.68
N LEU A 100 1.22 2.62 4.62
CA LEU A 100 1.24 3.57 5.72
C LEU A 100 2.20 3.12 6.84
N GLY A 101 2.56 1.83 6.89
CA GLY A 101 3.28 1.26 8.01
C GLY A 101 2.38 1.07 9.23
N GLU A 102 1.08 0.99 8.99
CA GLU A 102 0.10 0.62 10.00
C GLU A 102 0.33 -0.85 10.36
N GLY A 103 0.91 -1.07 11.53
CA GLY A 103 1.11 -2.39 12.11
C GLY A 103 -0.15 -2.89 12.80
N GLY A 104 -0.02 -3.90 13.66
CA GLY A 104 -1.14 -4.43 14.44
C GLY A 104 -1.72 -3.47 15.50
N ARG A 105 -1.25 -2.23 15.56
CA ARG A 105 -1.63 -1.19 16.52
C ARG A 105 -1.90 0.10 15.75
N ALA A 106 -3.14 0.27 15.31
CA ALA A 106 -3.56 1.36 14.43
C ALA A 106 -3.47 2.74 15.11
N GLU A 107 -3.46 2.78 16.44
CA GLU A 107 -3.33 4.01 17.23
C GLU A 107 -1.96 4.69 17.10
N TYR A 108 -0.92 3.96 16.69
CA TYR A 108 0.39 4.57 16.49
C TYR A 108 0.43 5.45 15.24
N PRO A 109 1.29 6.48 15.22
CA PRO A 109 1.55 7.25 14.02
C PRO A 109 1.98 6.36 12.85
N SER A 110 1.54 6.74 11.67
CA SER A 110 1.85 6.11 10.39
C SER A 110 2.50 7.12 9.45
N ARG A 111 2.87 6.66 8.26
CA ARG A 111 3.49 7.50 7.24
C ARG A 111 2.45 8.42 6.60
N ILE A 112 2.80 9.69 6.51
CA ILE A 112 2.09 10.67 5.71
C ILE A 112 2.44 10.45 4.22
N LEU A 113 1.43 10.52 3.35
CA LEU A 113 1.56 10.44 1.89
C LEU A 113 1.40 11.84 1.27
N SER A 114 2.03 12.07 0.11
CA SER A 114 1.82 13.29 -0.67
C SER A 114 0.36 13.47 -1.10
N LEU A 115 -0.10 14.71 -1.29
CA LEU A 115 -1.45 14.99 -1.80
C LEU A 115 -1.77 14.24 -3.09
N ASP A 116 -0.86 14.20 -4.07
CA ASP A 116 -1.05 13.48 -5.34
C ASP A 116 -1.39 11.99 -5.13
N ARG A 117 -0.67 11.37 -4.19
CA ARG A 117 -0.89 9.98 -3.80
C ARG A 117 -2.22 9.80 -3.07
N CYS A 118 -2.54 10.68 -2.11
CA CYS A 118 -3.81 10.68 -1.40
C CYS A 118 -4.99 10.77 -2.37
N VAL A 119 -4.95 11.73 -3.31
CA VAL A 119 -5.98 11.91 -4.34
C VAL A 119 -6.08 10.68 -5.23
N SER A 120 -4.95 10.14 -5.71
CA SER A 120 -4.95 8.95 -6.58
C SER A 120 -5.58 7.74 -5.89
N CYS A 121 -5.23 7.48 -4.63
CA CYS A 121 -5.84 6.41 -3.83
C CYS A 121 -7.33 6.65 -3.58
N MET A 122 -7.71 7.87 -3.18
CA MET A 122 -9.12 8.19 -2.91
C MET A 122 -9.99 8.12 -4.16
N ARG A 123 -9.49 8.56 -5.31
CA ARG A 123 -10.20 8.42 -6.59
C ARG A 123 -10.49 6.96 -6.91
N GLN A 124 -9.49 6.10 -6.78
CA GLN A 124 -9.67 4.67 -7.05
C GLN A 124 -10.63 4.01 -6.04
N LEU A 125 -10.54 4.38 -4.76
CA LEU A 125 -11.44 3.92 -3.72
C LEU A 125 -12.88 4.33 -4.00
N LEU A 126 -13.13 5.60 -4.29
CA LEU A 126 -14.46 6.14 -4.56
C LEU A 126 -15.07 5.58 -5.85
N GLN A 127 -14.26 5.31 -6.88
CA GLN A 127 -14.72 4.59 -8.09
C GLN A 127 -15.19 3.17 -7.75
N GLY A 128 -14.42 2.45 -6.93
CA GLY A 128 -14.82 1.13 -6.42
C GLY A 128 -16.10 1.19 -5.59
N LEU A 129 -16.17 2.10 -4.62
CA LEU A 129 -17.35 2.28 -3.75
C LEU A 129 -18.60 2.63 -4.55
N SER A 130 -18.51 3.57 -5.49
CA SER A 130 -19.60 3.90 -6.42
C SER A 130 -20.16 2.65 -7.12
N ARG A 131 -19.27 1.77 -7.62
CA ARG A 131 -19.67 0.52 -8.27
C ARG A 131 -20.36 -0.46 -7.32
N LEU A 132 -19.90 -0.56 -6.07
CA LEU A 132 -20.51 -1.38 -5.03
C LEU A 132 -21.89 -0.85 -4.65
N HIS A 133 -22.00 0.45 -4.39
CA HIS A 133 -23.23 1.12 -3.96
C HIS A 133 -24.31 1.02 -5.04
N ARG A 134 -23.96 1.18 -6.32
CA ARG A 134 -24.89 0.94 -7.45
C ARG A 134 -25.37 -0.51 -7.56
N ALA A 135 -24.63 -1.47 -7.02
CA ALA A 135 -25.07 -2.87 -6.90
C ALA A 135 -25.91 -3.13 -5.64
N GLY A 136 -26.19 -2.11 -4.82
CA GLY A 136 -26.86 -2.26 -3.53
C GLY A 136 -25.98 -2.86 -2.43
N LEU A 137 -24.66 -2.89 -2.63
CA LEU A 137 -23.70 -3.45 -1.68
C LEU A 137 -23.01 -2.33 -0.91
N VAL A 138 -23.04 -2.42 0.42
CA VAL A 138 -22.29 -1.53 1.32
C VAL A 138 -21.16 -2.34 1.94
N HIS A 139 -19.93 -1.85 1.87
CA HIS A 139 -18.74 -2.61 2.24
C HIS A 139 -18.59 -2.80 3.75
N ARG A 140 -18.81 -1.73 4.53
CA ARG A 140 -18.90 -1.68 6.01
C ARG A 140 -17.61 -1.97 6.78
N ASP A 141 -16.52 -2.31 6.10
CA ASP A 141 -15.19 -2.52 6.70
C ASP A 141 -14.07 -1.89 5.87
N ILE A 142 -14.29 -0.65 5.38
CA ILE A 142 -13.25 0.10 4.68
C ILE A 142 -12.18 0.53 5.68
N LYS A 143 -10.95 0.08 5.46
CA LYS A 143 -9.77 0.40 6.28
C LYS A 143 -8.49 0.12 5.47
N PRO A 144 -7.33 0.69 5.83
CA PRO A 144 -6.12 0.56 5.02
C PRO A 144 -5.71 -0.88 4.70
N HIS A 145 -5.93 -1.83 5.61
CA HIS A 145 -5.60 -3.25 5.38
C HIS A 145 -6.50 -3.96 4.35
N ASN A 146 -7.71 -3.45 4.10
CA ASN A 146 -8.65 -3.99 3.12
C ASN A 146 -8.53 -3.29 1.75
N LEU A 147 -7.70 -2.26 1.65
CA LEU A 147 -7.40 -1.56 0.40
C LEU A 147 -6.09 -2.11 -0.16
N LEU A 148 -6.20 -3.10 -1.05
CA LEU A 148 -5.07 -3.79 -1.65
C LEU A 148 -4.44 -2.95 -2.75
N ILE A 149 -3.13 -3.09 -2.94
CA ILE A 149 -2.36 -2.33 -3.93
C ILE A 149 -1.65 -3.30 -4.86
N THR A 150 -1.91 -3.19 -6.17
CA THR A 150 -1.30 -4.02 -7.21
C THR A 150 0.13 -3.56 -7.49
N GLU A 151 0.89 -4.38 -8.21
CA GLU A 151 2.25 -4.05 -8.64
C GLU A 151 2.30 -2.82 -9.57
N GLU A 152 1.24 -2.56 -10.33
CA GLU A 152 1.05 -1.34 -11.13
C GLU A 152 0.41 -0.18 -10.34
N ASP A 153 0.48 -0.25 -9.01
CA ASP A 153 0.09 0.83 -8.11
C ASP A 153 -1.42 1.18 -8.15
N ARG A 154 -2.26 0.21 -8.56
CA ARG A 154 -3.72 0.33 -8.54
C ARG A 154 -4.29 -0.13 -7.21
N LEU A 155 -5.30 0.57 -6.73
CA LEU A 155 -6.04 0.22 -5.52
C LEU A 155 -7.20 -0.72 -5.87
N LYS A 156 -7.33 -1.81 -5.11
CA LYS A 156 -8.46 -2.74 -5.15
C LYS A 156 -9.08 -2.90 -3.76
N ILE A 157 -10.39 -2.70 -3.67
CA ILE A 157 -11.17 -2.97 -2.47
C ILE A 157 -11.30 -4.47 -2.30
N GLY A 158 -10.77 -4.99 -1.19
CA GLY A 158 -10.85 -6.41 -0.82
C GLY A 158 -11.50 -6.61 0.55
N ASP A 159 -11.72 -7.88 0.90
CA ASP A 159 -12.32 -8.36 2.15
C ASP A 159 -13.57 -7.59 2.59
N PHE A 160 -14.69 -8.01 2.02
CA PHE A 160 -15.98 -7.43 2.34
C PHE A 160 -16.35 -7.76 3.79
N GLY A 161 -16.65 -6.71 4.55
CA GLY A 161 -17.32 -6.80 5.84
C GLY A 161 -18.79 -7.21 5.71
N LEU A 162 -19.21 -7.89 4.63
CA LEU A 162 -20.57 -8.38 4.44
C LEU A 162 -20.98 -9.34 5.58
N SER A 163 -19.99 -9.91 6.28
CA SER A 163 -20.18 -10.64 7.54
C SER A 163 -20.76 -9.82 8.69
N LYS A 164 -20.65 -8.48 8.64
CA LYS A 164 -21.03 -7.63 9.77
C LYS A 164 -22.52 -7.33 9.82
N LEU A 165 -23.30 -7.40 8.74
CA LEU A 165 -24.54 -6.63 8.72
C LEU A 165 -25.72 -7.21 7.92
N ARG A 166 -26.75 -7.62 8.68
CA ARG A 166 -28.07 -6.96 8.80
C ARG A 166 -28.61 -7.35 10.18
N GLY A 167 -28.65 -6.42 11.12
CA GLY A 167 -29.60 -6.45 12.22
C GLY A 167 -29.36 -7.17 13.52
N GLU A 168 -28.12 -7.38 13.94
CA GLU A 168 -27.89 -7.83 15.32
C GLU A 168 -26.75 -7.07 15.97
N SER A 169 -27.06 -6.46 17.12
CA SER A 169 -26.05 -5.97 18.05
C SER A 169 -25.26 -7.19 18.54
N TYR A 170 -23.96 -7.22 18.26
CA TYR A 170 -23.09 -8.19 18.91
C TYR A 170 -23.06 -7.89 20.42
N ARG A 171 -23.88 -8.60 21.21
CA ARG A 171 -23.96 -8.50 22.68
C ARG A 171 -22.96 -9.43 23.40
N GLY A 172 -21.90 -9.85 22.72
CA GLY A 172 -20.81 -10.59 23.36
C GLY A 172 -19.79 -9.64 24.01
N PRO A 173 -18.84 -10.16 24.80
CA PRO A 173 -17.76 -9.34 25.35
C PRO A 173 -17.03 -8.60 24.22
N SER A 174 -16.67 -7.33 24.44
CA SER A 174 -16.03 -6.42 23.48
C SER A 174 -14.80 -7.01 22.75
N GLN A 175 -14.21 -8.05 23.32
CA GLN A 175 -13.10 -8.84 22.76
C GLN A 175 -13.46 -9.65 21.50
N LEU A 176 -14.74 -9.75 21.13
CA LEU A 176 -15.22 -10.46 19.94
C LEU A 176 -15.82 -9.53 18.87
N VAL A 177 -15.74 -8.20 19.05
CA VAL A 177 -16.00 -7.25 17.95
C VAL A 177 -14.91 -7.45 16.91
N VAL A 178 -15.23 -8.15 15.83
CA VAL A 178 -14.29 -8.41 14.74
C VAL A 178 -14.14 -7.15 13.91
N GLY A 179 -13.12 -6.34 14.17
CA GLY A 179 -12.78 -5.16 13.37
C GLY A 179 -11.96 -4.15 14.16
N SER A 180 -11.13 -3.36 13.48
CA SER A 180 -10.51 -2.20 14.09
C SER A 180 -11.57 -1.09 14.19
N PRO A 181 -12.08 -0.73 15.38
CA PRO A 181 -13.21 0.20 15.53
C PRO A 181 -12.91 1.59 14.94
N TYR A 182 -11.62 1.93 14.81
CA TYR A 182 -11.13 3.25 14.43
C TYR A 182 -11.60 3.78 13.07
N TYR A 183 -12.06 2.92 12.15
CA TYR A 183 -12.52 3.33 10.82
C TYR A 183 -14.04 3.24 10.64
N ALA A 184 -14.75 2.62 11.59
CA ALA A 184 -16.18 2.38 11.46
C ALA A 184 -16.97 3.68 11.70
N ALA A 185 -18.03 3.87 10.92
CA ALA A 185 -18.92 5.01 11.14
C ALA A 185 -19.69 4.86 12.47
N PRO A 186 -19.96 5.94 13.21
CA PRO A 186 -20.62 5.87 14.51
C PRO A 186 -21.96 5.12 14.51
N GLU A 187 -22.73 5.23 13.43
CA GLU A 187 -23.99 4.52 13.27
C GLU A 187 -23.83 3.00 13.10
N GLN A 188 -22.68 2.50 12.66
CA GLN A 188 -22.43 1.06 12.56
C GLN A 188 -22.39 0.40 13.95
N GLU A 189 -21.97 1.14 14.97
CA GLU A 189 -21.95 0.65 16.35
C GLU A 189 -23.30 0.87 17.05
N ARG A 190 -23.97 1.99 16.75
CA ARG A 190 -25.23 2.38 17.41
C ARG A 190 -26.45 1.63 16.87
N ASP A 191 -26.56 1.53 15.55
CA ASP A 191 -27.73 0.94 14.87
C ASP A 191 -27.32 0.29 13.53
N PRO A 192 -26.74 -0.93 13.58
CA PRO A 192 -26.36 -1.74 12.43
C PRO A 192 -27.42 -1.84 11.30
N ASP A 193 -28.70 -1.80 11.64
CA ASP A 193 -29.81 -1.98 10.68
C ASP A 193 -30.01 -0.79 9.76
N ARG A 194 -29.66 0.41 10.22
CA ARG A 194 -29.90 1.64 9.48
C ARG A 194 -28.68 2.09 8.69
N VAL A 195 -27.60 1.32 8.71
CA VAL A 195 -26.35 1.61 7.97
C VAL A 195 -26.60 1.55 6.46
N ASP A 196 -26.40 2.69 5.81
CA ASP A 196 -26.41 2.86 4.36
C ASP A 196 -24.99 3.08 3.81
N HIS A 197 -24.89 3.41 2.53
CA HIS A 197 -23.62 3.60 1.83
C HIS A 197 -22.76 4.76 2.37
N ARG A 198 -23.34 5.70 3.13
CA ARG A 198 -22.59 6.82 3.73
C ARG A 198 -21.67 6.40 4.87
N ALA A 199 -21.84 5.18 5.41
CA ALA A 199 -20.88 4.60 6.34
C ALA A 199 -19.54 4.32 5.65
N ASP A 200 -19.54 3.84 4.40
CA ASP A 200 -18.30 3.62 3.64
C ASP A 200 -17.59 4.95 3.32
N LEU A 201 -18.35 6.04 3.11
CA LEU A 201 -17.80 7.37 2.86
C LEU A 201 -17.14 7.95 4.11
N TYR A 202 -17.72 7.72 5.29
CA TYR A 202 -17.08 8.05 6.56
C TYR A 202 -15.74 7.33 6.69
N SER A 203 -15.72 6.01 6.51
CA SER A 203 -14.49 5.22 6.58
C SER A 203 -13.45 5.66 5.55
N ALA A 204 -13.87 6.01 4.33
CA ALA A 204 -13.00 6.59 3.31
C ALA A 204 -12.42 7.95 3.75
N GLY A 205 -13.21 8.79 4.44
CA GLY A 205 -12.75 10.03 5.06
C GLY A 205 -11.70 9.81 6.16
N VAL A 206 -11.91 8.81 7.02
CA VAL A 206 -10.93 8.41 8.05
C VAL A 206 -9.63 7.92 7.40
N VAL A 207 -9.73 7.12 6.33
CA VAL A 207 -8.57 6.68 5.54
C VAL A 207 -7.83 7.88 4.95
N LEU A 208 -8.53 8.86 4.37
CA LEU A 208 -7.90 10.07 3.86
C LEU A 208 -7.19 10.85 4.95
N HIS A 209 -7.85 11.09 6.09
CA HIS A 209 -7.23 11.75 7.24
C HIS A 209 -5.95 11.03 7.66
N ARG A 210 -5.99 9.69 7.75
CA ARG A 210 -4.83 8.86 8.09
C ARG A 210 -3.69 9.01 7.08
N MET A 211 -3.98 9.05 5.79
CA MET A 211 -2.97 9.27 4.75
C MET A 211 -2.35 10.68 4.84
N LEU A 212 -3.13 11.70 5.18
CA LEU A 212 -2.68 13.09 5.25
C LEU A 212 -1.90 13.42 6.52
N THR A 213 -2.27 12.82 7.65
CA THR A 213 -1.75 13.20 8.97
C THR A 213 -0.85 12.14 9.59
N GLY A 214 -0.93 10.89 9.09
CA GLY A 214 -0.35 9.74 9.75
C GLY A 214 -1.08 9.35 11.03
N LEU A 215 -2.16 10.05 11.42
CA LEU A 215 -2.89 9.86 12.69
C LEU A 215 -4.35 9.47 12.42
N LEU A 216 -4.98 8.83 13.41
CA LEU A 216 -6.43 8.63 13.40
C LEU A 216 -7.13 9.93 13.83
N PRO A 217 -8.37 10.19 13.39
CA PRO A 217 -9.14 11.32 13.87
C PRO A 217 -9.53 11.09 15.33
N GLU A 218 -9.08 11.96 16.24
CA GLU A 218 -9.41 11.96 17.67
C GLU A 218 -10.24 13.20 18.05
N GLU A 219 -10.89 13.22 19.23
CA GLU A 219 -11.58 14.41 19.71
C GLU A 219 -10.60 15.60 19.84
N GLY A 220 -10.86 16.69 19.11
CA GLY A 220 -9.93 17.83 18.98
C GLY A 220 -9.07 17.83 17.71
N ILE A 221 -9.27 16.84 16.82
CA ILE A 221 -8.74 16.64 15.45
C ILE A 221 -7.63 17.60 15.04
N SER A 222 -6.39 17.10 15.06
CA SER A 222 -5.28 17.73 14.33
C SER A 222 -5.63 17.82 12.86
N LYS A 223 -5.71 19.04 12.35
CA LYS A 223 -6.18 19.26 10.99
C LYS A 223 -5.14 18.80 9.97
N PRO A 224 -5.55 18.27 8.81
CA PRO A 224 -4.63 18.06 7.70
C PRO A 224 -3.70 19.25 7.43
N SER A 225 -4.22 20.48 7.43
CA SER A 225 -3.42 21.71 7.21
C SER A 225 -2.38 22.01 8.30
N GLU A 226 -2.53 21.46 9.51
CA GLU A 226 -1.59 21.66 10.61
C GLU A 226 -0.42 20.66 10.57
N LEU A 227 -0.62 19.51 9.92
CA LEU A 227 0.34 18.39 9.92
C LEU A 227 0.94 18.08 8.55
N HIS A 228 0.20 18.35 7.48
CA HIS A 228 0.64 18.12 6.10
C HIS A 228 1.07 19.45 5.47
N PRO A 229 2.33 19.60 5.04
CA PRO A 229 2.89 20.88 4.60
C PRO A 229 2.20 21.45 3.35
N ASP A 230 1.71 20.59 2.47
CA ASP A 230 1.01 21.02 1.25
C ASP A 230 -0.51 21.17 1.42
N ALA A 231 -1.08 20.75 2.57
CA ALA A 231 -2.52 20.80 2.80
C ALA A 231 -2.95 22.18 3.29
N ASP A 232 -4.19 22.56 2.97
CA ASP A 232 -4.80 23.84 3.36
C ASP A 232 -6.16 23.61 4.04
N CYS A 233 -6.83 24.70 4.40
CA CYS A 233 -8.14 24.64 5.06
C CYS A 233 -9.24 23.94 4.25
N GLN A 234 -9.07 23.75 2.94
CA GLN A 234 -10.05 23.06 2.11
C GLN A 234 -9.95 21.55 2.27
N TRP A 235 -8.75 21.03 2.49
CA TRP A 235 -8.54 19.64 2.91
C TRP A 235 -9.18 19.36 4.27
N ASP A 236 -9.07 20.31 5.21
CA ASP A 236 -9.71 20.21 6.52
C ASP A 236 -11.23 20.13 6.38
N ALA A 237 -11.81 21.03 5.58
CA ALA A 237 -13.25 21.07 5.33
C ALA A 237 -13.77 19.78 4.68
N PHE A 238 -13.03 19.25 3.69
CA PHE A 238 -13.37 17.99 3.04
C PHE A 238 -13.38 16.82 4.02
N VAL A 239 -12.32 16.70 4.83
CA VAL A 239 -12.22 15.63 5.82
C VAL A 239 -13.33 15.76 6.86
N ALA A 240 -13.59 16.97 7.37
CA ALA A 240 -14.64 17.24 8.34
C ALA A 240 -16.05 16.88 7.83
N GLU A 241 -16.34 17.17 6.56
CA GLU A 241 -17.59 16.75 5.91
C GLU A 241 -17.67 15.22 5.78
N ALA A 242 -16.59 14.56 5.33
CA ALA A 242 -16.56 13.11 5.16
C ALA A 242 -16.79 12.36 6.48
N ILE A 243 -16.13 12.80 7.56
CA ILE A 243 -16.18 12.12 8.87
C ILE A 243 -17.22 12.73 9.82
N HIS A 244 -18.18 13.50 9.31
CA HIS A 244 -19.18 14.13 10.15
C HIS A 244 -19.99 13.07 10.94
N PRO A 245 -20.19 13.20 12.27
CA PRO A 245 -20.89 12.18 13.06
C PRO A 245 -22.34 11.93 12.61
N ASP A 246 -23.04 12.99 12.21
CA ASP A 246 -24.34 12.91 11.54
C ASP A 246 -24.16 12.58 10.06
N ARG A 247 -24.69 11.43 9.63
CA ARG A 247 -24.61 10.94 8.25
C ARG A 247 -25.35 11.80 7.23
N GLU A 248 -26.33 12.61 7.65
CA GLU A 248 -27.08 13.48 6.74
C GLU A 248 -26.27 14.71 6.32
N LYS A 249 -25.18 15.00 7.05
CA LYS A 249 -24.25 16.09 6.76
C LYS A 249 -22.98 15.64 6.03
N ARG A 250 -22.88 14.34 5.70
CA ARG A 250 -21.79 13.80 4.86
C ARG A 250 -22.15 13.91 3.39
N PHE A 251 -21.19 13.61 2.53
CA PHE A 251 -21.41 13.45 1.10
C PHE A 251 -22.58 12.50 0.82
N PRO A 252 -23.51 12.84 -0.11
CA PRO A 252 -24.68 12.03 -0.37
C PRO A 252 -24.36 10.71 -1.08
N GLY A 253 -23.19 10.58 -1.71
CA GLY A 253 -22.73 9.42 -2.47
C GLY A 253 -21.26 9.52 -2.86
N ALA A 254 -20.69 8.43 -3.36
CA ALA A 254 -19.27 8.37 -3.76
C ALA A 254 -18.95 9.31 -4.94
N GLU A 255 -19.90 9.54 -5.84
CA GLU A 255 -19.78 10.45 -6.97
C GLU A 255 -19.66 11.92 -6.52
N ALA A 256 -20.49 12.36 -5.57
CA ALA A 256 -20.42 13.71 -5.02
C ALA A 256 -19.10 13.95 -4.24
N MET A 257 -18.66 12.94 -3.48
CA MET A 257 -17.38 12.99 -2.80
C MET A 257 -16.20 13.03 -3.79
N MET A 258 -16.33 12.36 -4.94
CA MET A 258 -15.34 12.39 -6.02
C MET A 258 -15.23 13.78 -6.64
N GLU A 259 -16.35 14.39 -6.99
CA GLU A 259 -16.39 15.72 -7.61
C GLU A 259 -15.68 16.75 -6.72
N ARG A 260 -15.97 16.73 -5.41
CA ARG A 260 -15.28 17.61 -4.46
C ARG A 260 -13.78 17.32 -4.35
N LEU A 261 -13.37 16.05 -4.42
CA LEU A 261 -11.96 15.66 -4.41
C LEU A 261 -11.22 16.15 -5.68
N GLU A 262 -11.89 16.08 -6.83
CA GLU A 262 -11.34 16.58 -8.10
C GLU A 262 -11.15 18.10 -8.07
N ASP A 263 -12.04 18.83 -7.42
CA ASP A 263 -11.87 20.28 -7.23
C ASP A 263 -10.67 20.61 -6.34
N LEU A 264 -10.50 19.90 -5.23
CA LEU A 264 -9.29 20.02 -4.39
C LEU A 264 -8.01 19.73 -5.18
N GLN A 265 -8.04 18.72 -6.04
CA GLN A 265 -6.90 18.39 -6.88
C GLN A 265 -6.58 19.52 -7.87
N LYS A 266 -7.58 20.09 -8.55
CA LYS A 266 -7.36 21.20 -9.50
C LYS A 266 -6.69 22.39 -8.82
N GLU A 267 -7.14 22.72 -7.60
CA GLU A 267 -6.55 23.81 -6.82
C GLU A 267 -5.13 23.49 -6.37
N TRP A 268 -4.88 22.25 -5.94
CA TRP A 268 -3.54 21.78 -5.62
C TRP A 268 -2.59 21.86 -6.84
N GLU A 269 -2.99 21.38 -8.00
CA GLU A 269 -2.17 21.44 -9.23
C GLU A 269 -1.87 22.87 -9.65
N LYS A 270 -2.82 23.80 -9.45
CA LYS A 270 -2.60 25.23 -9.68
C LYS A 270 -1.51 25.77 -8.74
N LYS A 271 -1.61 25.51 -7.43
CA LYS A 271 -0.60 25.93 -6.44
C LYS A 271 0.77 25.34 -6.73
N LYS A 272 0.81 24.05 -7.04
CA LYS A 272 2.03 23.32 -7.42
C LYS A 272 2.71 23.95 -8.64
N THR A 273 1.93 24.29 -9.66
CA THR A 273 2.44 24.98 -10.87
C THR A 273 2.99 26.37 -10.55
N GLU A 274 2.32 27.13 -9.68
CA GLU A 274 2.78 28.45 -9.24
C GLU A 274 4.08 28.36 -8.44
N MET A 275 4.18 27.42 -7.49
CA MET A 275 5.40 27.13 -6.72
C MET A 275 6.58 26.76 -7.63
N CYS A 276 6.36 25.91 -8.63
CA CYS A 276 7.41 25.50 -9.55
C CYS A 276 7.93 26.60 -10.47
N ARG A 277 7.15 27.64 -10.73
CA ARG A 277 7.64 28.79 -11.50
C ARG A 277 8.58 29.67 -10.69
N SER A 278 8.38 29.77 -9.38
CA SER A 278 9.23 30.59 -8.51
C SER A 278 10.59 29.96 -8.16
N GLU A 279 10.72 28.63 -8.19
CA GLU A 279 11.98 27.94 -7.82
C GLU A 279 13.05 27.93 -8.92
N VAL A 280 12.69 28.21 -10.18
CA VAL A 280 13.63 28.22 -11.32
C VAL A 280 14.59 29.42 -11.25
N GLU A 281 14.38 30.39 -10.36
CA GLU A 281 15.16 31.64 -10.29
C GLU A 281 16.35 31.64 -9.30
N GLU A 282 16.53 30.62 -8.45
CA GLU A 282 17.69 30.57 -7.53
C GLU A 282 18.84 29.67 -8.05
N PRO A 283 20.05 30.22 -8.29
CA PRO A 283 21.20 29.42 -8.69
C PRO A 283 21.70 28.57 -7.51
N ARG A 284 21.65 27.24 -7.67
CA ARG A 284 22.27 26.29 -6.74
C ARG A 284 23.76 26.57 -6.62
N ARG A 285 24.21 27.02 -5.44
CA ARG A 285 25.63 27.21 -5.14
C ARG A 285 26.35 25.87 -5.17
N GLU A 286 27.31 25.72 -6.08
CA GLU A 286 28.27 24.62 -6.07
C GLU A 286 29.04 24.62 -4.75
N LYS A 287 28.76 23.64 -3.90
CA LYS A 287 29.60 23.33 -2.73
C LYS A 287 30.57 22.22 -3.14
N ALA A 288 31.84 22.43 -2.85
CA ALA A 288 32.87 21.41 -3.03
C ALA A 288 32.52 20.17 -2.20
N LEU A 289 32.40 19.00 -2.86
CA LEU A 289 32.23 17.70 -2.23
C LEU A 289 33.46 17.38 -1.38
N SER A 290 33.31 17.27 -0.06
CA SER A 290 34.46 17.09 0.85
C SER A 290 34.79 15.64 1.21
N THR A 291 33.97 14.63 0.86
CA THR A 291 34.36 13.21 0.94
C THR A 291 33.31 12.31 0.27
N VAL A 292 33.74 11.22 -0.40
CA VAL A 292 32.81 10.19 -0.92
C VAL A 292 32.20 9.43 0.24
N VAL A 293 30.87 9.34 0.28
CA VAL A 293 30.13 8.58 1.29
C VAL A 293 30.23 7.09 0.99
N LEU A 294 30.86 6.34 1.90
CA LEU A 294 30.99 4.90 1.80
C LEU A 294 29.73 4.19 2.30
N LEU A 295 29.06 3.47 1.39
CA LEU A 295 27.87 2.67 1.67
C LEU A 295 28.22 1.19 1.76
N ARG A 296 27.45 0.44 2.56
CA ARG A 296 27.57 -1.02 2.63
C ARG A 296 27.18 -1.62 1.29
N ASN A 297 28.14 -2.29 0.64
CA ASN A 297 27.93 -2.97 -0.65
C ASN A 297 27.87 -4.50 -0.55
N ARG A 298 27.98 -5.05 0.67
CA ARG A 298 27.89 -6.49 0.93
C ARG A 298 26.50 -6.85 1.45
N PRO A 299 25.79 -7.80 0.81
CA PRO A 299 24.49 -8.25 1.26
C PRO A 299 24.55 -8.86 2.66
N VAL A 300 23.48 -8.67 3.43
CA VAL A 300 23.29 -9.27 4.75
C VAL A 300 21.98 -10.05 4.80
N LYS A 301 21.94 -11.05 5.68
CA LYS A 301 20.69 -11.72 6.05
C LYS A 301 20.32 -11.33 7.47
N THR A 302 19.25 -10.55 7.63
CA THR A 302 18.81 -10.05 8.94
C THR A 302 17.30 -10.09 9.06
N GLY A 303 16.80 -10.52 10.22
CA GLY A 303 15.38 -10.52 10.54
C GLY A 303 14.90 -9.16 11.05
N PRO A 304 13.58 -8.90 11.12
CA PRO A 304 13.04 -7.59 11.47
C PRO A 304 13.51 -7.01 12.81
N ARG A 305 13.84 -7.87 13.78
CA ARG A 305 14.31 -7.45 15.11
C ARG A 305 15.62 -6.66 15.08
N HIS A 306 16.54 -7.01 14.17
CA HIS A 306 17.86 -6.36 14.08
C HIS A 306 17.98 -5.50 12.81
N ALA A 307 17.11 -5.70 11.83
CA ALA A 307 17.21 -5.04 10.53
C ALA A 307 17.16 -3.50 10.63
N ARG A 308 16.39 -2.94 11.57
CA ARG A 308 16.32 -1.48 11.74
C ARG A 308 17.63 -0.85 12.17
N GLU A 309 18.36 -1.51 13.06
CA GLU A 309 19.70 -1.07 13.47
C GLU A 309 20.69 -1.23 12.31
N VAL A 310 20.64 -2.38 11.63
CA VAL A 310 21.53 -2.70 10.50
C VAL A 310 21.36 -1.73 9.33
N PHE A 311 20.12 -1.34 9.02
CA PHE A 311 19.81 -0.42 7.92
C PHE A 311 19.66 1.04 8.38
N ALA A 312 19.91 1.33 9.66
CA ALA A 312 19.74 2.64 10.27
C ALA A 312 18.37 3.29 9.94
N CYS A 313 17.28 2.64 10.32
CA CYS A 313 15.91 3.07 10.04
C CYS A 313 15.08 3.40 11.31
N ASP A 314 14.16 4.37 11.19
CA ASP A 314 13.19 4.72 12.23
C ASP A 314 12.05 3.68 12.39
N ASP A 315 11.05 3.97 13.24
CA ASP A 315 9.91 3.06 13.49
C ASP A 315 9.03 2.84 12.25
N LEU A 316 9.06 3.78 11.30
CA LEU A 316 8.34 3.74 10.03
C LEU A 316 9.19 3.21 8.88
N TRP A 317 10.36 2.63 9.20
CA TRP A 317 11.34 2.09 8.27
C TRP A 317 11.91 3.11 7.28
N ARG A 318 11.96 4.39 7.68
CA ARG A 318 12.62 5.44 6.91
C ARG A 318 14.09 5.56 7.32
N PRO A 319 15.01 5.91 6.41
CA PRO A 319 16.40 6.14 6.76
C PRO A 319 16.55 7.23 7.82
N LEU A 320 17.39 6.99 8.83
CA LEU A 320 17.73 7.99 9.84
C LEU A 320 18.61 9.13 9.27
N LYS A 321 19.28 8.88 8.15
CA LYS A 321 20.13 9.85 7.45
C LYS A 321 19.88 9.77 5.95
N TYR A 322 19.86 10.92 5.30
CA TYR A 322 19.72 11.06 3.85
C TYR A 322 21.00 11.60 3.24
N ILE A 323 21.27 11.22 1.99
CA ILE A 323 22.48 11.64 1.27
C ILE A 323 22.17 12.81 0.35
N GLU A 324 23.00 13.84 0.44
CA GLU A 324 23.08 14.89 -0.56
C GLU A 324 23.83 14.35 -1.78
N ASN A 325 23.09 13.68 -2.68
CA ASN A 325 23.66 13.12 -3.91
C ASN A 325 24.17 14.23 -4.84
N SER A 326 25.15 13.87 -5.67
CA SER A 326 25.65 14.70 -6.76
C SER A 326 25.54 13.88 -8.05
N PHE A 327 24.36 13.95 -8.67
CA PHE A 327 24.06 13.15 -9.85
C PHE A 327 24.61 13.79 -11.12
N GLU A 328 25.29 13.00 -11.93
CA GLU A 328 25.72 13.30 -13.28
C GLU A 328 25.02 12.35 -14.26
N HIS A 329 24.49 12.92 -15.34
CA HIS A 329 23.83 12.19 -16.41
C HIS A 329 24.23 12.83 -17.75
N GLU A 330 24.72 12.02 -18.70
CA GLU A 330 24.97 12.44 -20.08
C GLU A 330 23.71 12.18 -20.93
N ASP A 331 23.23 13.16 -21.70
CA ASP A 331 21.99 13.04 -22.47
C ASP A 331 21.92 11.76 -23.32
N GLY A 332 20.80 11.03 -23.20
CA GLY A 332 20.60 9.73 -23.85
C GLY A 332 21.28 8.54 -23.16
N SER A 333 22.11 8.75 -22.13
CA SER A 333 22.71 7.67 -21.35
C SER A 333 21.66 6.91 -20.53
N PRO A 334 21.70 5.57 -20.53
CA PRO A 334 20.84 4.77 -19.67
C PRO A 334 21.35 4.64 -18.22
N VAL A 335 22.40 5.40 -17.86
CA VAL A 335 23.12 5.33 -16.58
C VAL A 335 23.19 6.71 -15.91
N VAL A 336 22.96 6.73 -14.60
CA VAL A 336 23.15 7.92 -13.75
C VAL A 336 24.32 7.66 -12.81
N ILE A 337 25.26 8.59 -12.74
CA ILE A 337 26.41 8.51 -11.84
C ILE A 337 26.13 9.37 -10.62
N ASP A 338 26.39 8.86 -9.42
CA ASP A 338 26.36 9.65 -8.20
C ASP A 338 27.77 9.85 -7.66
N ARG A 339 28.32 11.07 -7.82
CA ARG A 339 29.66 11.42 -7.33
C ARG A 339 29.76 11.40 -5.82
N ALA A 340 28.65 11.61 -5.11
CA ALA A 340 28.66 11.59 -3.65
C ALA A 340 28.91 10.17 -3.10
N THR A 341 28.50 9.13 -3.82
CA THR A 341 28.63 7.73 -3.37
C THR A 341 29.60 6.90 -4.21
N GLY A 342 30.01 7.39 -5.39
CA GLY A 342 30.85 6.65 -6.34
C GLY A 342 30.11 5.53 -7.07
N LEU A 343 28.77 5.55 -7.06
CA LEU A 343 27.93 4.52 -7.65
C LEU A 343 27.41 4.94 -9.02
N ALA A 344 27.32 3.97 -9.93
CA ALA A 344 26.62 4.08 -11.19
C ALA A 344 25.31 3.29 -11.12
N TRP A 345 24.22 3.93 -11.49
CA TRP A 345 22.86 3.42 -11.35
C TRP A 345 22.20 3.23 -12.70
N GLN A 346 21.45 2.14 -12.84
CA GLN A 346 20.54 1.99 -13.96
C GLN A 346 19.44 3.06 -13.89
N ARG A 347 19.24 3.83 -14.97
CA ARG A 347 18.27 4.93 -15.03
C ARG A 347 16.81 4.48 -15.11
N ALA A 348 16.53 3.54 -16.02
CA ALA A 348 15.19 3.00 -16.19
C ALA A 348 14.86 2.03 -15.06
N GLY A 349 15.71 1.02 -14.82
CA GLY A 349 15.35 -0.15 -14.02
C GLY A 349 14.80 -1.26 -14.92
N SER A 350 14.35 -2.37 -14.33
CA SER A 350 13.71 -3.44 -15.08
C SER A 350 12.39 -2.95 -15.71
N PRO A 351 12.11 -3.31 -16.98
CA PRO A 351 10.89 -2.88 -17.65
C PRO A 351 9.66 -3.38 -16.91
N ASP A 352 9.67 -4.67 -16.54
CA ASP A 352 8.62 -5.35 -15.78
C ASP A 352 9.08 -5.64 -14.35
N PRO A 353 8.14 -5.78 -13.39
CA PRO A 353 8.47 -6.25 -12.05
C PRO A 353 8.85 -7.74 -12.09
N LEU A 354 9.88 -8.11 -11.33
CA LEU A 354 10.51 -9.44 -11.37
C LEU A 354 10.30 -10.20 -10.06
N ARG A 355 10.12 -11.51 -10.17
CA ARG A 355 10.23 -12.43 -9.04
C ARG A 355 11.68 -12.66 -8.69
N TRP A 356 11.94 -13.07 -7.45
CA TRP A 356 13.29 -13.29 -6.96
C TRP A 356 14.18 -14.20 -7.84
N PRO A 357 13.68 -15.34 -8.39
CA PRO A 357 14.49 -16.19 -9.26
C PRO A 357 14.90 -15.54 -10.59
N GLU A 358 14.11 -14.58 -11.09
CA GLU A 358 14.30 -13.91 -12.39
C GLU A 358 15.38 -12.82 -12.33
N ILE A 359 15.61 -12.25 -11.14
CA ILE A 359 16.57 -11.16 -10.92
C ILE A 359 17.98 -11.53 -11.39
N ARG A 360 18.42 -12.77 -11.13
CA ARG A 360 19.77 -13.21 -11.52
C ARG A 360 19.94 -13.23 -13.03
N ALA A 361 18.93 -13.69 -13.76
CA ALA A 361 18.96 -13.71 -15.22
C ALA A 361 18.99 -12.29 -15.79
N TYR A 362 18.19 -11.39 -15.22
CA TYR A 362 18.16 -9.98 -15.60
C TYR A 362 19.51 -9.27 -15.38
N VAL A 363 20.12 -9.42 -14.20
CA VAL A 363 21.45 -8.84 -13.92
C VAL A 363 22.52 -9.44 -14.83
N LYS A 364 22.45 -10.76 -15.09
CA LYS A 364 23.37 -11.42 -16.04
C LYS A 364 23.26 -10.83 -17.44
N SER A 365 22.04 -10.59 -17.93
CA SER A 365 21.86 -9.99 -19.26
C SER A 365 22.39 -8.56 -19.35
N LEU A 366 22.28 -7.75 -18.28
CA LEU A 366 22.87 -6.41 -18.26
C LEU A 366 24.39 -6.44 -18.44
N ASN A 367 25.05 -7.42 -17.80
CA ASN A 367 26.50 -7.59 -17.88
C ASN A 367 26.95 -8.12 -19.25
N GLU A 368 26.24 -9.11 -19.80
CA GLU A 368 26.51 -9.66 -21.13
C GLU A 368 26.37 -8.60 -22.24
N GLN A 369 25.39 -7.70 -22.10
CA GLN A 369 25.14 -6.62 -23.06
C GLN A 369 26.03 -5.40 -22.84
N ARG A 370 26.87 -5.39 -21.80
CA ARG A 370 27.62 -4.21 -21.34
C ARG A 370 26.71 -2.97 -21.23
N TYR A 371 25.55 -3.12 -20.58
CA TYR A 371 24.53 -2.08 -20.51
C TYR A 371 25.14 -0.75 -20.03
N GLY A 372 24.99 0.32 -20.82
CA GLY A 372 25.60 1.62 -20.53
C GLY A 372 27.14 1.61 -20.50
N GLY A 373 27.78 0.67 -21.21
CA GLY A 373 29.23 0.48 -21.25
C GLY A 373 29.82 -0.32 -20.08
N LEU A 374 29.01 -0.68 -19.08
CA LEU A 374 29.42 -1.32 -17.82
C LEU A 374 29.06 -2.81 -17.80
N ASP A 375 29.87 -3.63 -17.12
CA ASP A 375 29.71 -5.10 -17.06
C ASP A 375 29.79 -5.70 -15.63
N GLN A 376 29.78 -4.85 -14.61
CA GLN A 376 29.78 -5.24 -13.18
C GLN A 376 28.47 -4.86 -12.46
N TRP A 377 27.35 -4.91 -13.19
CA TRP A 377 26.02 -4.72 -12.63
C TRP A 377 25.70 -5.79 -11.59
N ARG A 378 25.10 -5.34 -10.50
CA ARG A 378 24.59 -6.19 -9.42
C ARG A 378 23.32 -5.60 -8.83
N LEU A 379 22.63 -6.43 -8.06
CA LEU A 379 21.53 -5.98 -7.23
C LEU A 379 22.09 -5.13 -6.07
N PRO A 380 21.54 -3.93 -5.78
CA PRO A 380 22.02 -3.06 -4.70
C PRO A 380 21.67 -3.63 -3.33
N THR A 381 22.35 -3.16 -2.28
CA THR A 381 21.93 -3.36 -0.89
C THR A 381 20.82 -2.38 -0.50
N VAL A 382 20.19 -2.58 0.67
CA VAL A 382 19.27 -1.61 1.26
C VAL A 382 19.94 -0.26 1.48
N ASP A 383 21.18 -0.22 1.98
CA ASP A 383 21.91 1.04 2.23
C ASP A 383 22.13 1.83 0.93
N GLU A 384 22.49 1.14 -0.15
CA GLU A 384 22.64 1.74 -1.48
C GLU A 384 21.30 2.24 -2.03
N LEU A 385 20.21 1.47 -1.89
CA LEU A 385 18.89 1.96 -2.30
C LEU A 385 18.41 3.14 -1.46
N CYS A 386 18.69 3.14 -0.15
CA CYS A 386 18.36 4.22 0.76
C CYS A 386 19.09 5.52 0.40
N SER A 387 20.26 5.46 -0.24
CA SER A 387 20.97 6.66 -0.71
C SER A 387 20.25 7.40 -1.83
N LEU A 388 19.27 6.77 -2.50
CA LEU A 388 18.42 7.39 -3.51
C LEU A 388 17.20 8.10 -2.90
N LEU A 389 16.91 7.85 -1.61
CA LEU A 389 15.79 8.46 -0.92
C LEU A 389 16.12 9.89 -0.49
N LYS A 390 15.10 10.73 -0.37
CA LYS A 390 15.20 12.03 0.31
C LYS A 390 14.13 12.09 1.40
N PRO A 391 14.24 13.02 2.36
CA PRO A 391 13.22 13.23 3.36
C PRO A 391 11.86 13.43 2.67
N VAL A 392 10.85 12.77 3.22
CA VAL A 392 9.46 13.06 2.86
C VAL A 392 9.22 14.50 3.30
N PHE A 393 8.69 15.35 2.41
CA PHE A 393 8.47 16.80 2.60
C PHE A 393 9.70 17.70 2.43
N HIS A 394 10.07 17.94 1.18
CA HIS A 394 10.75 19.17 0.79
C HIS A 394 9.94 19.81 -0.34
N LEU A 395 9.56 21.08 -0.15
CA LEU A 395 8.78 21.90 -1.09
C LEU A 395 9.39 21.86 -2.51
N ASP A 396 10.74 21.82 -2.57
CA ASP A 396 11.56 21.79 -3.78
C ASP A 396 11.39 20.55 -4.68
N ARG A 397 10.63 19.52 -4.27
CA ARG A 397 10.53 18.25 -5.02
C ARG A 397 9.46 18.24 -6.10
N HIS A 398 8.50 19.16 -6.07
CA HIS A 398 7.44 19.20 -7.09
C HIS A 398 8.00 19.56 -8.48
N CYS A 399 9.19 20.17 -8.51
CA CYS A 399 9.70 20.93 -9.65
C CYS A 399 11.05 20.41 -10.18
N ILE A 400 11.63 19.38 -9.54
CA ILE A 400 12.92 18.79 -9.91
C ILE A 400 12.76 17.64 -10.92
N GLU A 401 13.68 17.60 -11.88
CA GLU A 401 13.79 16.65 -12.99
C GLU A 401 13.89 15.16 -12.58
N ASP A 402 13.24 14.33 -13.40
CA ASP A 402 13.21 12.87 -13.30
C ASP A 402 14.43 12.20 -13.90
N LEU A 403 15.52 12.27 -13.13
CA LEU A 403 16.71 11.48 -13.41
C LEU A 403 16.39 9.99 -13.43
N PHE A 404 15.50 9.50 -12.57
CA PHE A 404 15.09 8.10 -12.51
C PHE A 404 13.63 7.93 -12.86
N ASP A 405 13.27 6.79 -13.45
CA ASP A 405 11.87 6.48 -13.74
C ASP A 405 11.03 6.33 -12.45
N ARG A 406 9.99 7.18 -12.32
CA ARG A 406 9.07 7.24 -11.17
C ARG A 406 8.07 6.09 -11.10
N GLY A 407 7.84 5.37 -12.19
CA GLY A 407 6.91 4.24 -12.25
C GLY A 407 7.41 3.02 -11.48
N ARG A 408 8.71 2.94 -11.17
CA ARG A 408 9.37 1.77 -10.56
C ARG A 408 9.63 2.00 -9.08
N LYS A 409 8.56 1.89 -8.31
CA LYS A 409 8.49 2.32 -6.91
C LYS A 409 9.10 1.31 -5.95
N TRP A 410 8.81 0.02 -6.12
CA TRP A 410 9.34 -1.04 -5.28
C TRP A 410 10.58 -1.66 -5.91
N LEU A 411 11.71 -1.55 -5.23
CA LEU A 411 13.01 -2.02 -5.70
C LEU A 411 13.53 -3.14 -4.82
N TRP A 412 13.80 -4.31 -5.41
CA TRP A 412 14.47 -5.40 -4.71
C TRP A 412 15.87 -4.99 -4.25
N SER A 413 16.20 -5.34 -3.01
CA SER A 413 17.59 -5.32 -2.52
C SER A 413 18.17 -6.73 -2.53
N SER A 414 19.49 -6.81 -2.48
CA SER A 414 20.24 -8.06 -2.27
C SER A 414 20.20 -8.58 -0.84
N ASP A 415 19.68 -7.79 0.11
CA ASP A 415 19.60 -8.18 1.51
C ASP A 415 18.43 -9.15 1.74
N LEU A 416 18.71 -10.21 2.49
CA LEU A 416 17.74 -11.26 2.80
C LEU A 416 17.08 -11.02 4.15
N ARG A 417 15.76 -11.20 4.23
CA ARG A 417 15.03 -11.27 5.50
C ARG A 417 15.00 -12.68 6.06
N SER A 418 14.86 -13.68 5.20
CA SER A 418 14.80 -15.10 5.55
C SER A 418 15.33 -15.96 4.41
N TYR A 419 15.09 -17.28 4.44
CA TYR A 419 15.42 -18.16 3.30
C TYR A 419 14.43 -18.04 2.14
N THR A 420 13.28 -17.40 2.36
CA THR A 420 12.21 -17.29 1.37
C THR A 420 11.77 -15.85 1.14
N SER A 421 12.50 -14.87 1.68
CA SER A 421 12.13 -13.45 1.59
C SER A 421 13.34 -12.52 1.63
N ALA A 422 13.21 -11.40 0.95
CA ALA A 422 14.22 -10.34 0.86
C ALA A 422 13.66 -8.98 1.28
N TRP A 423 14.56 -8.04 1.50
CA TRP A 423 14.23 -6.64 1.73
C TRP A 423 14.05 -5.91 0.40
N TYR A 424 13.17 -4.92 0.39
CA TYR A 424 12.96 -3.99 -0.73
C TYR A 424 12.98 -2.55 -0.21
N VAL A 425 13.16 -1.59 -1.11
CA VAL A 425 12.98 -0.17 -0.82
C VAL A 425 11.88 0.39 -1.70
N ASN A 426 10.96 1.15 -1.11
CA ASN A 426 9.98 1.93 -1.85
C ASN A 426 10.49 3.36 -2.01
N THR A 427 10.75 3.77 -3.25
CA THR A 427 11.39 5.04 -3.58
C THR A 427 10.44 6.23 -3.54
N GLU A 428 9.13 6.00 -3.71
CA GLU A 428 8.12 7.06 -3.64
C GLU A 428 7.92 7.54 -2.20
N LEU A 429 7.77 6.61 -1.26
CA LEU A 429 7.47 6.91 0.15
C LEU A 429 8.69 6.85 1.07
N GLY A 430 9.84 6.47 0.52
CA GLY A 430 11.12 6.51 1.22
C GLY A 430 11.23 5.55 2.39
N PHE A 431 10.80 4.31 2.23
CA PHE A 431 10.85 3.31 3.30
C PHE A 431 11.41 1.97 2.86
N VAL A 432 11.94 1.22 3.82
CA VAL A 432 12.40 -0.16 3.69
C VAL A 432 11.26 -1.11 4.07
N GLY A 433 11.01 -2.11 3.25
CA GLY A 433 10.04 -3.17 3.53
C GLY A 433 10.60 -4.54 3.22
N SER A 434 9.79 -5.58 3.40
CA SER A 434 10.18 -6.94 3.04
C SER A 434 9.09 -7.66 2.27
N GLY A 435 9.47 -8.39 1.24
CA GLY A 435 8.58 -9.25 0.46
C GLY A 435 9.16 -10.66 0.39
N ASP A 436 8.30 -11.65 0.24
CA ASP A 436 8.77 -13.00 -0.07
C ASP A 436 9.11 -13.16 -1.56
N PHE A 437 9.72 -14.28 -1.90
CA PHE A 437 10.19 -14.54 -3.27
C PHE A 437 9.08 -14.70 -4.31
N THR A 438 7.81 -14.69 -3.88
CA THR A 438 6.66 -14.72 -4.78
C THR A 438 6.14 -13.33 -5.15
N CYS A 439 6.60 -12.27 -4.46
CA CYS A 439 6.35 -10.89 -4.85
C CYS A 439 7.04 -10.53 -6.18
N HIS A 440 6.44 -9.60 -6.93
CA HIS A 440 7.05 -8.99 -8.11
C HIS A 440 7.43 -7.54 -7.78
N TYR A 441 8.73 -7.24 -7.78
CA TYR A 441 9.24 -5.86 -7.62
C TYR A 441 10.28 -5.58 -8.70
N HIS A 442 10.50 -4.31 -9.00
CA HIS A 442 11.48 -3.92 -9.99
C HIS A 442 12.91 -4.09 -9.47
N VAL A 443 13.85 -4.13 -10.41
CA VAL A 443 15.28 -4.11 -10.12
C VAL A 443 15.88 -2.84 -10.68
N ARG A 444 16.61 -2.10 -9.85
CA ARG A 444 17.49 -1.02 -10.30
C ARG A 444 18.91 -1.43 -10.00
N ALA A 445 19.60 -1.93 -11.02
CA ALA A 445 20.95 -2.42 -10.84
C ALA A 445 21.92 -1.28 -10.51
N VAL A 446 22.96 -1.61 -9.76
CA VAL A 446 24.04 -0.71 -9.38
C VAL A 446 25.39 -1.32 -9.77
N CYS A 447 26.35 -0.46 -10.07
CA CYS A 447 27.74 -0.80 -10.29
C CYS A 447 28.62 0.16 -9.47
N SER A 448 29.68 -0.35 -8.84
CA SER A 448 30.67 0.52 -8.20
C SER A 448 31.70 0.96 -9.24
N ARG A 449 32.01 2.26 -9.34
CA ARG A 449 33.26 2.67 -9.99
C ARG A 449 34.38 2.51 -8.99
N GLN A 450 35.15 1.44 -9.09
CA GLN A 450 36.51 1.48 -8.56
C GLN A 450 37.35 2.29 -9.57
N GLY A 451 37.90 3.42 -9.12
CA GLY A 451 38.97 4.19 -9.77
C GLY A 451 38.72 4.61 -11.21
#